data_AF-A0A847DKP9-F1
#
_entry.id   AF-A0A847DKP9-F1
#
_cell.length_a   1.000
_cell.length_b   1.000
_cell.length_c   1.000
_cell.angle_alpha   90.00
_cell.angle_beta   90.00
_cell.angle_gamma   90.00
#
_symmetry.space_group_name_H-M   'P 1'
#
loop_
_entity.id
_entity.type
_entity.pdbx_description
1 polymer ?
#
loop_
_entity_poly.entity_id
_entity_poly.type
_entity_poly.pdbx_seq_one_letter_code
_entity_poly.pdbx_strand_id
1 'polypeptide(L)'
;MNNKNDSIEIFEILEKIASQFNKESKEYQAIEKASWALHFIRQEEVAARFEKFINDVNRPLTKEQINHMHSMGILSDESSKTKNNGNLFQRQEY
;
A
#
# COMPACT_ATOMS: atom_id res chain seq x y z
N MET A 1 17.73 -10.64 -1.43
CA MET A 1 16.82 -10.89 -2.58
C MET A 1 16.27 -9.55 -3.04
N ASN A 2 16.52 -9.19 -4.30
CA ASN A 2 16.20 -7.88 -4.88
C ASN A 2 14.73 -7.83 -5.33
N ASN A 3 13.81 -7.78 -4.36
CA ASN A 3 12.34 -7.79 -4.54
C ASN A 3 11.76 -6.69 -5.46
N LYS A 4 12.55 -5.72 -5.93
CA LYS A 4 12.04 -4.64 -6.80
C LYS A 4 11.77 -5.11 -8.23
N ASN A 5 12.48 -6.14 -8.73
CA ASN A 5 12.35 -6.60 -10.11
C ASN A 5 11.27 -7.66 -10.30
N ASP A 6 11.08 -8.56 -9.33
CA ASP A 6 10.21 -9.74 -9.48
C ASP A 6 8.76 -9.36 -9.79
N SER A 7 8.25 -8.32 -9.14
CA SER A 7 6.90 -7.78 -9.39
C SER A 7 6.71 -7.17 -10.79
N ILE A 8 7.73 -6.51 -11.35
CA ILE A 8 7.68 -5.94 -12.71
C ILE A 8 7.66 -7.10 -13.71
N GLU A 9 8.55 -8.07 -13.53
CA GLU A 9 8.60 -9.29 -14.35
C GLU A 9 7.26 -10.06 -14.32
N ILE A 10 6.60 -10.15 -13.16
CA ILE A 10 5.28 -10.77 -13.04
C ILE A 10 4.22 -10.02 -13.86
N PHE A 11 4.20 -8.69 -13.84
CA PHE A 11 3.24 -7.92 -14.64
C PHE A 11 3.49 -8.10 -16.14
N GLU A 12 4.74 -8.11 -16.60
CA GLU A 12 5.11 -8.37 -17.99
C GLU A 12 4.67 -9.78 -18.44
N ILE A 13 4.83 -10.78 -17.59
CA ILE A 13 4.37 -12.15 -17.85
C ILE A 13 2.83 -12.19 -17.96
N LEU A 14 2.12 -11.56 -17.03
CA LEU A 14 0.65 -11.52 -17.05
C LEU A 14 0.13 -10.82 -18.30
N GLU A 15 0.75 -9.72 -18.74
CA GLU A 15 0.41 -9.03 -19.98
C GLU A 15 0.61 -9.92 -21.21
N LYS A 16 1.76 -10.60 -21.29
CA LYS A 16 2.07 -11.53 -22.38
C LYS A 16 1.13 -12.75 -22.44
N ILE A 17 0.64 -13.20 -21.29
CA ILE A 17 -0.37 -14.27 -21.23
C ILE A 17 -1.73 -13.70 -21.67
N ALA A 18 -2.13 -12.54 -21.15
CA ALA A 18 -3.40 -11.89 -21.48
C ALA A 18 -3.52 -11.59 -22.99
N SER A 19 -2.43 -11.21 -23.66
CA SER A 19 -2.43 -10.90 -25.09
C SER A 19 -2.79 -12.09 -26.00
N GLN A 20 -2.80 -13.31 -25.46
CA GLN A 20 -3.19 -14.53 -26.18
C GLN A 20 -4.71 -14.76 -26.18
N PHE A 21 -5.45 -14.02 -25.36
CA PHE A 21 -6.89 -14.15 -25.19
C PHE A 21 -7.64 -12.95 -25.77
N ASN A 22 -8.90 -13.16 -26.15
CA ASN A 22 -9.80 -12.07 -26.50
C ASN A 22 -10.11 -11.23 -25.25
N LYS A 23 -10.15 -9.89 -25.35
CA LYS A 23 -10.42 -8.98 -24.22
C LYS A 23 -11.76 -9.23 -23.52
N GLU A 24 -12.76 -9.73 -24.23
CA GLU A 24 -14.08 -10.05 -23.69
C GLU A 24 -14.15 -11.46 -23.08
N SER A 25 -13.08 -12.26 -23.24
CA SER A 25 -13.01 -13.60 -22.67
C SER A 25 -12.91 -13.57 -21.15
N LYS A 26 -13.37 -14.65 -20.52
CA LYS A 26 -13.29 -14.81 -19.06
C LYS A 26 -11.84 -14.92 -18.61
N GLU A 27 -10.99 -15.51 -19.43
CA GLU A 27 -9.56 -15.70 -19.20
C GLU A 27 -8.83 -14.35 -19.13
N TYR A 28 -9.06 -13.46 -20.11
CA TYR A 28 -8.49 -12.11 -20.09
C TYR A 28 -8.94 -11.35 -18.83
N GLN A 29 -10.24 -11.34 -18.53
CA GLN A 29 -10.78 -10.66 -17.36
C GLN A 29 -10.25 -11.23 -16.03
N ALA A 30 -9.98 -12.54 -15.97
CA ALA A 30 -9.39 -13.17 -14.80
C ALA A 30 -7.94 -12.72 -14.59
N ILE A 31 -7.15 -12.65 -15.66
CA ILE A 31 -5.76 -12.17 -15.62
C ILE A 31 -5.73 -10.68 -15.22
N GLU A 32 -6.61 -9.86 -15.79
CA GLU A 32 -6.72 -8.44 -15.44
C GLU A 32 -7.04 -8.25 -13.94
N LYS A 33 -8.00 -9.00 -13.40
CA LYS A 33 -8.32 -8.98 -11.96
C LYS A 33 -7.15 -9.44 -11.09
N ALA A 34 -6.42 -10.47 -11.52
CA ALA A 34 -5.24 -10.93 -10.80
C ALA A 34 -4.15 -9.84 -10.76
N SER A 35 -3.93 -9.13 -11.88
CA SER A 35 -3.02 -7.98 -11.92
C SER A 35 -3.44 -6.87 -10.95
N TRP A 36 -4.73 -6.53 -10.90
CA TRP A 36 -5.24 -5.55 -9.93
C TRP A 36 -5.03 -6.00 -8.47
N ALA A 37 -5.30 -7.26 -8.16
CA ALA A 37 -5.08 -7.80 -6.82
C ALA A 37 -3.60 -7.75 -6.40
N LEU A 38 -2.69 -8.10 -7.31
CA LEU A 38 -1.24 -8.00 -7.08
C LEU A 38 -0.79 -6.56 -6.85
N HIS A 39 -1.31 -5.61 -7.63
CA HIS A 39 -1.03 -4.19 -7.43
C HIS A 39 -1.46 -3.73 -6.04
N PHE A 40 -2.68 -4.08 -5.64
CA PHE A 40 -3.23 -3.72 -4.33
C PHE A 40 -2.39 -4.27 -3.18
N ILE A 41 -2.05 -5.56 -3.20
CA ILE A 41 -1.20 -6.19 -2.19
C ILE A 41 0.15 -5.47 -2.08
N ARG A 42 0.77 -5.14 -3.22
CA ARG A 42 2.04 -4.42 -3.21
C ARG A 42 1.92 -3.02 -2.58
N GLN A 43 0.82 -2.31 -2.85
CA GLN A 43 0.59 -1.00 -2.23
C GLN A 43 0.46 -1.13 -0.71
N GLU A 44 -0.28 -2.12 -0.21
CA GLU A 44 -0.41 -2.38 1.23
C GLU A 44 0.95 -2.69 1.88
N GLU A 45 1.77 -3.52 1.25
CA GLU A 45 3.12 -3.83 1.75
C GLU A 45 4.02 -2.58 1.81
N VAL A 46 3.96 -1.73 0.78
CA VAL A 46 4.74 -0.48 0.72
C VAL A 46 4.27 0.49 1.80
N ALA A 47 2.95 0.63 2.00
CA ALA A 47 2.38 1.45 3.05
C ALA A 47 2.84 0.97 4.44
N ALA A 48 2.75 -0.33 4.71
CA ALA A 48 3.19 -0.91 5.98
C ALA A 48 4.70 -0.71 6.25
N ARG A 49 5.54 -0.85 5.22
CA ARG A 49 6.99 -0.57 5.33
C ARG A 49 7.27 0.90 5.62
N PHE A 50 6.51 1.80 5.00
CA PHE A 50 6.65 3.22 5.23
C PHE A 50 6.20 3.61 6.64
N GLU A 51 5.07 3.09 7.11
CA GLU A 51 4.60 3.28 8.48
C GLU A 51 5.64 2.79 9.50
N LYS A 52 6.20 1.60 9.29
CA LYS A 52 7.30 1.09 10.11
C LYS A 52 8.51 2.03 10.10
N PHE A 53 8.94 2.50 8.94
CA PHE A 53 10.07 3.43 8.83
C PHE A 53 9.83 4.71 9.64
N ILE A 54 8.62 5.29 9.56
CA ILE A 54 8.26 6.46 10.36
C ILE A 54 8.36 6.17 11.86
N ASN A 55 7.85 5.02 12.31
CA ASN A 55 7.91 4.61 13.71
C ASN A 55 9.35 4.37 14.20
N ASP A 56 10.21 3.80 13.35
CA ASP A 56 11.61 3.50 13.67
C ASP A 56 12.48 4.78 13.80
N VAL A 57 12.11 5.88 13.14
CA VAL A 57 12.88 7.14 13.14
C VAL A 57 12.86 7.86 14.51
N ASN A 58 12.11 7.35 15.50
CA ASN A 58 12.10 7.85 16.89
C ASN A 58 11.88 9.37 17.02
N ARG A 59 11.22 9.95 16.02
CA ARG A 59 10.85 11.36 15.96
C ARG A 59 9.35 11.43 15.69
N PRO A 60 8.57 12.14 16.52
CA PRO A 60 7.17 12.37 16.22
C PRO A 60 7.03 13.16 14.92
N LEU A 61 6.12 12.72 14.06
CA LEU A 61 5.73 13.46 12.86
C LEU A 61 5.11 14.80 13.23
N THR A 62 5.36 15.83 12.44
CA THR A 62 4.65 17.11 12.57
C THR A 62 3.23 16.98 12.01
N LYS A 63 2.33 17.87 12.44
CA LYS A 63 0.95 17.94 11.91
C LYS A 63 0.91 18.14 10.39
N GLU A 64 1.84 18.91 9.85
CA GLU A 64 1.97 19.11 8.39
C GLU A 64 2.36 17.82 7.67
N GLN A 65 3.28 17.03 8.24
CA GLN A 65 3.68 15.74 7.68
C GLN A 65 2.54 14.72 7.72
N ILE A 66 1.78 14.68 8.82
CA ILE A 66 0.59 13.83 8.95
C ILE A 66 -0.46 14.21 7.91
N ASN A 67 -0.80 15.49 7.81
CA ASN A 67 -1.76 15.98 6.80
C ASN A 67 -1.30 15.68 5.37
N HIS A 68 -0.01 15.83 5.10
CA HIS A 68 0.55 15.49 3.81
C HIS A 68 0.44 13.99 3.51
N MET A 69 0.70 13.12 4.49
CA MET A 69 0.52 11.67 4.36
C MET A 69 -0.94 11.26 4.14
N HIS A 70 -1.89 11.93 4.80
CA HIS A 70 -3.32 11.77 4.50
C HIS A 70 -3.66 12.20 3.07
N SER A 71 -3.12 13.33 2.60
CA SER A 71 -3.37 13.81 1.23
C SER A 71 -2.84 12.86 0.15
N MET A 72 -1.82 12.06 0.48
CA MET A 72 -1.27 11.03 -0.39
C MET A 72 -2.00 9.68 -0.28
N GLY A 73 -3.02 9.57 0.58
CA GLY A 73 -3.75 8.33 0.82
C GLY A 73 -2.92 7.25 1.55
N ILE A 74 -1.80 7.64 2.16
CA ILE A 74 -0.89 6.73 2.87
C ILE A 74 -1.42 6.42 4.27
N LEU A 75 -1.95 7.43 4.96
CA LEU A 75 -2.65 7.25 6.23
C LEU A 75 -4.16 7.27 5.94
N SER A 76 -4.83 6.16 6.20
CA SER A 76 -6.30 6.12 6.26
C SER A 76 -6.78 6.86 7.51
N ASP A 77 -7.86 7.65 7.40
CA ASP A 77 -8.48 8.34 8.55
C ASP A 77 -8.88 7.40 9.70
N GLU A 78 -8.97 6.10 9.45
CA GLU A 78 -9.23 5.06 10.46
C GLU A 78 -8.10 4.87 11.49
N SER A 79 -6.88 5.38 11.25
CA SER A 79 -5.83 5.43 12.28
C SER A 79 -6.21 6.34 13.46
N SER A 80 -7.21 7.22 13.29
CA SER A 80 -7.83 7.99 14.36
C SER A 80 -8.95 7.22 15.11
N LYS A 81 -9.27 5.99 14.68
CA LYS A 81 -10.33 5.13 15.26
C LYS A 81 -9.80 3.81 15.85
N THR A 82 -8.50 3.68 16.12
CA THR A 82 -8.02 2.61 17.01
C THR A 82 -8.52 2.86 18.43
N LYS A 83 -9.67 2.26 18.74
CA LYS A 83 -10.13 2.02 20.11
C LYS A 83 -9.01 1.29 20.85
N ASN A 84 -8.49 1.94 21.90
CA ASN A 84 -7.88 1.37 23.09
C ASN A 84 -7.30 -0.05 22.94
N ASN A 85 -6.00 -0.13 22.64
CA ASN A 85 -5.07 -1.09 23.24
C ASN A 85 -3.63 -0.65 22.90
N GLY A 86 -3.07 0.23 23.73
CA GLY A 86 -1.70 0.74 23.59
C GLY A 86 -1.63 2.20 23.19
N ASN A 87 -1.58 3.07 24.20
CA ASN A 87 -1.63 4.53 24.13
C ASN A 87 -0.50 5.12 23.26
N LEU A 88 -0.81 5.63 22.06
CA LEU A 88 0.17 6.19 21.11
C LEU A 88 0.02 7.70 20.80
N PHE A 89 -1.00 8.38 21.32
CA PHE A 89 -1.24 9.80 21.03
C PHE A 89 -1.71 10.65 22.21
N GLN A 90 -1.35 10.28 23.45
CA GLN A 90 -1.50 11.18 24.59
C GLN A 90 -0.14 11.75 25.00
N ARG A 91 0.05 13.06 24.77
CA ARG A 91 0.63 13.99 25.76
C ARG A 91 0.44 15.46 25.36
N GLN A 92 -0.53 16.03 26.07
CA GLN A 92 -0.59 17.35 26.71
C GLN A 92 -0.52 18.62 25.85
N GLU A 93 -1.66 19.30 25.87
CA GLU A 93 -1.84 20.73 25.68
C GLU A 93 -0.98 21.52 26.68
N TYR A 94 -0.40 22.61 26.20
CA TYR A 94 0.01 23.78 26.99
C TYR A 94 -0.57 25.03 26.32
#